data_AF-A0A1Q3C7S0-F1
#
_entry.id   AF-A0A1Q3C7S0-F1
#
_cell.length_a   1.000
_cell.length_b   1.000
_cell.length_c   1.000
_cell.angle_alpha   90.00
_cell.angle_beta   90.00
_cell.angle_gamma   90.00
#
_symmetry.space_group_name_H-M   'P 1'
#
loop_
_entity.id
_entity.type
_entity.pdbx_description
1 polymer ?
#
loop_
_entity_poly.entity_id
_entity_poly.type
_entity_poly.pdbx_seq_one_letter_code
_entity_poly.pdbx_strand_id
1 'polypeptide(L)'
;NNIRTAWYEYMTKIKAHVMFFDYLKIYINQQENKKYFEEEFKIFMNQKTTTTWITSDNKTIESIHPPSKKIQINIHNDRIQAAPFKLQTEINNTQITTNETNKIIEQNNYTNKHLQTL
;
A
#
# COMPACT_ATOMS: atom_id res chain seq x y z
N ASN A 1 27.44 -15.47 24.02
CA ASN A 1 28.28 -14.27 23.86
C ASN A 1 27.96 -13.26 24.95
N ASN A 2 28.99 -12.72 25.62
CA ASN A 2 28.81 -11.70 26.66
C ASN A 2 28.58 -10.32 26.00
N ILE A 3 27.43 -9.69 26.25
CA ILE A 3 27.04 -8.41 25.66
C ILE A 3 28.04 -7.28 25.95
N ARG A 4 28.74 -7.36 27.09
CA ARG A 4 29.81 -6.41 27.46
C ARG A 4 31.01 -6.54 26.53
N THR A 5 31.38 -7.75 26.13
CA THR A 5 32.47 -7.99 25.18
C THR A 5 32.10 -7.43 23.80
N ALA A 6 30.87 -7.69 23.34
CA ALA A 6 30.37 -7.15 22.07
C ALA A 6 30.35 -5.61 22.06
N TRP A 7 30.05 -4.97 23.19
CA TRP A 7 30.12 -3.52 23.34
C TRP A 7 31.55 -2.98 23.15
N TYR A 8 32.54 -3.60 23.79
CA TYR A 8 33.94 -3.19 23.62
C TYR A 8 34.45 -3.38 22.18
N GLU A 9 34.09 -4.50 21.56
CA GLU A 9 34.42 -4.76 20.15
C GLU A 9 33.78 -3.72 19.22
N TYR A 10 32.51 -3.36 19.48
CA TYR A 10 31.82 -2.34 18.72
C TYR A 10 32.47 -0.96 18.88
N MET A 11 32.83 -0.54 20.10
CA MET A 11 33.56 0.74 20.31
C MET A 11 34.91 0.76 19.59
N THR A 12 35.63 -0.37 19.63
CA THR A 12 36.90 -0.53 18.91
C THR A 12 36.70 -0.39 17.40
N LYS A 13 35.62 -0.99 16.86
CA LYS A 13 35.28 -0.95 15.44
C LYS A 13 34.93 0.45 14.97
N ILE A 14 34.09 1.17 15.71
CA ILE A 14 33.60 2.50 15.29
C ILE A 14 34.55 3.64 15.67
N LYS A 15 35.57 3.37 16.49
CA LYS A 15 36.54 4.38 17.01
C LYS A 15 35.86 5.57 17.68
N ALA A 16 34.72 5.32 18.34
CA ALA A 16 33.96 6.31 19.08
C ALA A 16 33.46 5.69 20.38
N HIS A 17 33.20 6.55 21.38
CA HIS A 17 32.64 6.10 22.64
C HIS A 17 31.12 6.32 22.64
N VAL A 18 30.37 5.23 22.67
CA VAL A 18 28.91 5.22 22.80
C VAL A 18 28.56 4.58 24.15
N MET A 19 27.63 5.20 24.87
CA MET A 19 27.22 4.72 26.19
C MET A 19 26.61 3.32 26.08
N PHE A 20 26.86 2.49 27.10
CA PHE A 20 26.42 1.09 27.09
C PHE A 20 24.91 0.93 26.85
N PHE A 21 24.08 1.78 27.45
CA PHE A 21 22.62 1.71 27.28
C PHE A 21 22.14 2.12 25.88
N ASP A 22 22.85 3.01 25.20
CA ASP A 22 22.54 3.37 23.82
C ASP A 22 22.94 2.25 22.87
N TYR A 23 24.10 1.63 23.12
CA TYR A 23 24.51 0.42 22.41
C TYR A 23 23.57 -0.77 22.68
N LEU A 24 23.07 -0.92 23.90
CA LEU A 24 22.18 -2.02 24.27
C LEU A 24 20.92 -2.04 23.40
N LYS A 25 20.33 -0.87 23.11
CA LYS A 25 19.18 -0.74 22.20
C LYS A 25 19.52 -1.22 20.79
N ILE A 26 20.69 -0.84 20.27
CA ILE A 26 21.21 -1.25 18.97
C ILE A 26 21.42 -2.78 18.95
N TYR A 27 22.01 -3.32 20.00
CA TYR A 27 22.30 -4.75 20.12
C TYR A 27 21.02 -5.58 20.17
N ILE A 28 20.01 -5.19 20.96
CA ILE A 28 18.71 -5.88 21.03
C ILE A 28 18.04 -5.86 19.66
N ASN A 29 17.98 -4.69 19.02
CA ASN A 29 17.40 -4.54 17.69
C ASN A 29 18.12 -5.42 16.64
N GLN A 30 19.45 -5.55 16.70
CA GLN A 30 20.22 -6.43 15.82
C GLN A 30 19.93 -7.92 16.07
N GLN A 31 19.70 -8.34 17.31
CA GLN A 31 19.37 -9.74 17.62
C GLN A 31 17.95 -10.07 17.18
N GLU A 32 17.00 -9.15 17.38
CA GLU A 32 15.61 -9.31 16.93
C GLU A 32 15.54 -9.34 15.40
N ASN A 33 16.24 -8.44 14.70
CA ASN A 33 16.28 -8.40 13.23
C ASN A 33 17.14 -9.51 12.59
N LYS A 34 18.10 -10.11 13.32
CA LYS A 34 18.87 -11.27 12.81
C LYS A 34 17.98 -12.47 12.50
N LYS A 35 16.86 -12.65 13.22
CA LYS A 35 15.89 -13.71 12.95
C LYS A 35 15.14 -13.52 11.62
N TYR A 36 15.03 -12.27 11.16
CA TYR A 36 14.30 -11.91 9.94
C TYR A 36 15.21 -11.69 8.72
N PHE A 37 16.52 -11.49 8.93
CA PHE A 37 17.45 -11.16 7.84
C PHE A 37 17.89 -12.35 6.99
N GLU A 38 17.84 -13.59 7.51
CA GLU A 38 18.25 -14.78 6.74
C GLU A 38 17.12 -15.34 5.84
N GLU A 39 15.85 -15.04 6.13
CA GLU A 39 14.71 -15.64 5.40
C GLU A 39 13.99 -14.71 4.40
N GLU A 40 14.00 -13.37 4.54
CA GLU A 40 13.05 -12.53 3.78
C GLU A 40 13.59 -11.44 2.85
N PHE A 41 14.91 -11.17 2.77
CA PHE A 41 15.42 -10.15 1.84
C PHE A 41 15.93 -10.70 0.49
N LYS A 42 15.12 -11.56 -0.14
CA LYS A 42 15.02 -11.57 -1.61
C LYS A 42 14.00 -10.50 -2.01
N ILE A 43 14.39 -9.23 -1.96
CA ILE A 43 13.57 -8.19 -2.61
C ILE A 43 13.59 -8.51 -4.11
N PHE A 44 12.52 -9.10 -4.61
CA PHE A 44 12.29 -9.21 -6.04
C PHE A 44 11.94 -7.81 -6.57
N MET A 45 12.96 -6.99 -6.84
CA MET A 45 12.81 -5.65 -7.44
C MET A 45 12.16 -5.66 -8.83
N ASN A 46 11.81 -6.84 -9.36
CA ASN A 46 11.23 -7.04 -10.69
C ASN A 46 9.77 -7.53 -10.67
N GLN A 47 9.08 -7.49 -9.53
CA GLN A 47 7.65 -7.83 -9.52
C GLN A 47 6.83 -6.70 -10.13
N LYS A 48 5.98 -7.05 -11.09
CA LYS A 48 5.05 -6.14 -11.74
C LYS A 48 4.08 -5.55 -10.69
N THR A 49 4.14 -4.25 -10.47
CA THR A 49 3.31 -3.52 -9.49
C THR A 49 1.94 -3.10 -10.03
N THR A 50 1.63 -3.43 -11.28
CA THR A 50 0.38 -3.06 -11.94
C THR A 50 -0.65 -4.17 -11.83
N THR A 51 -1.90 -3.82 -11.53
CA THR A 51 -3.07 -4.70 -11.62
C THR A 51 -3.63 -4.72 -13.05
N THR A 52 -4.07 -5.89 -13.49
CA THR A 52 -4.79 -6.05 -14.75
C THR A 52 -6.30 -5.92 -14.51
N TRP A 53 -6.91 -4.88 -15.07
CA TRP A 53 -8.32 -4.57 -14.96
C TRP A 53 -9.06 -5.02 -16.23
N ILE A 54 -10.21 -5.66 -16.06
CA ILE A 54 -11.13 -5.98 -17.17
C ILE A 54 -12.24 -4.93 -17.16
N THR A 55 -12.42 -4.20 -18.25
CA THR A 55 -13.49 -3.20 -18.38
C THR A 55 -14.82 -3.85 -18.75
N SER A 56 -15.93 -3.10 -18.59
CA SER A 56 -17.27 -3.57 -18.97
C SER A 56 -17.43 -3.88 -20.47
N ASP A 57 -16.60 -3.29 -21.33
CA ASP A 57 -16.48 -3.63 -22.76
C ASP A 57 -15.48 -4.78 -23.03
N ASN A 58 -15.12 -5.52 -21.97
CA ASN A 58 -14.29 -6.72 -22.00
C ASN A 58 -12.86 -6.49 -22.54
N LYS A 59 -12.36 -5.23 -22.43
CA LYS A 59 -10.98 -4.87 -22.72
C LYS A 59 -10.12 -4.98 -21.47
N THR A 60 -8.82 -5.18 -21.68
CA THR A 60 -7.84 -5.34 -20.62
C THR A 60 -6.99 -4.07 -20.50
N ILE A 61 -6.85 -3.55 -19.28
CA ILE A 61 -6.02 -2.37 -18.97
C ILE A 61 -5.07 -2.72 -17.83
N GLU A 62 -3.80 -2.40 -17.97
CA GLU A 62 -2.81 -2.59 -16.89
C GLU A 62 -2.49 -1.26 -16.24
N SER A 63 -2.66 -1.18 -14.91
CA SER A 63 -2.42 0.04 -14.15
C SER A 63 -2.25 -0.29 -12.67
N ILE A 64 -1.43 0.50 -11.98
CA ILE A 64 -1.25 0.43 -10.52
C ILE A 64 -2.55 0.82 -9.80
N HIS A 65 -3.33 1.73 -10.41
CA HIS A 65 -4.60 2.22 -9.84
C HIS A 65 -5.81 1.78 -10.68
N PRO A 66 -7.00 1.65 -10.07
CA PRO A 66 -8.24 1.37 -10.80
C PRO A 66 -8.51 2.42 -11.90
N PRO A 67 -8.98 2.01 -13.09
CA PRO A 67 -9.31 2.94 -14.15
C PRO A 67 -10.57 3.75 -13.82
N SER A 68 -10.72 4.92 -14.44
CA SER A 68 -11.96 5.72 -14.34
C SER A 68 -13.17 5.09 -15.04
N LYS A 69 -12.96 3.98 -15.74
CA LYS A 69 -14.00 3.25 -16.47
C LYS A 69 -14.67 2.20 -15.58
N LYS A 70 -15.87 1.78 -15.98
CA LYS A 70 -16.51 0.59 -15.41
C LYS A 70 -15.64 -0.62 -15.63
N ILE A 71 -15.39 -1.34 -14.54
CA ILE A 71 -14.67 -2.60 -14.52
C ILE A 71 -15.64 -3.74 -14.22
N GLN A 72 -15.22 -4.93 -14.61
CA GLN A 72 -15.89 -6.18 -14.32
C GLN A 72 -15.16 -6.90 -13.19
N ILE A 73 -15.89 -7.26 -12.14
CA ILE A 73 -15.39 -8.04 -11.02
C ILE A 73 -16.03 -9.41 -11.09
N ASN A 74 -15.21 -10.43 -11.23
CA ASN A 74 -15.65 -11.83 -11.20
C ASN A 74 -15.71 -12.28 -9.75
N ILE A 75 -16.88 -12.70 -9.28
CA ILE A 75 -17.11 -13.22 -7.93
C ILE A 75 -17.65 -14.64 -8.09
N HIS A 76 -16.81 -15.65 -7.89
CA HIS A 76 -17.17 -17.07 -8.07
C HIS A 76 -17.95 -17.35 -9.38
N ASN A 77 -19.28 -17.39 -9.32
CA ASN A 77 -20.16 -17.68 -10.46
C ASN A 77 -20.82 -16.43 -11.07
N ASP A 78 -20.67 -15.28 -10.44
CA ASP A 78 -21.28 -14.03 -10.86
C ASP A 78 -20.24 -13.03 -11.35
N ARG A 79 -20.76 -12.07 -12.10
CA ARG A 79 -19.97 -11.08 -12.78
C ARG A 79 -20.65 -9.74 -12.62
N ILE A 80 -20.11 -8.92 -11.73
CA ILE A 80 -20.67 -7.60 -11.43
C ILE A 80 -19.89 -6.52 -12.18
N GLN A 81 -20.59 -5.44 -12.53
CA GLN A 81 -19.97 -4.24 -13.05
C GLN A 81 -19.87 -3.21 -11.93
N ALA A 82 -18.70 -2.60 -11.78
CA ALA A 82 -18.45 -1.55 -10.79
C ALA A 82 -17.67 -0.40 -11.43
N ALA A 83 -17.99 0.84 -11.05
CA ALA A 83 -17.19 2.01 -11.39
C ALA A 83 -16.36 2.40 -10.16
N PRO A 84 -15.02 2.51 -10.26
CA PRO A 84 -14.20 2.95 -9.13
C PRO A 84 -14.52 4.39 -8.68
N PHE A 85 -15.08 5.20 -9.59
CA PHE A 85 -15.49 6.57 -9.37
C PHE A 85 -16.95 6.76 -9.78
N LYS A 86 -17.70 7.54 -8.99
CA LYS A 86 -19.09 7.90 -9.33
C LYS A 86 -19.08 9.01 -10.38
N LEU A 87 -19.89 8.87 -11.42
CA LEU A 87 -20.10 9.90 -12.45
C LEU A 87 -21.49 10.52 -12.31
N GLN A 88 -21.61 11.84 -12.51
CA GLN A 88 -22.87 12.58 -12.39
C GLN A 88 -23.99 12.03 -13.27
N THR A 89 -23.65 11.48 -14.44
CA THR A 89 -24.60 11.04 -15.47
C THR A 89 -25.26 9.69 -15.17
N GLU A 90 -24.89 8.98 -14.10
CA GLU A 90 -25.47 7.66 -13.78
C GLU A 90 -26.84 7.74 -13.08
N ILE A 91 -27.24 8.92 -12.61
CA ILE A 91 -28.51 9.12 -11.89
C ILE A 91 -29.53 9.72 -12.85
N ASN A 92 -30.29 8.84 -13.53
CA ASN A 92 -31.37 9.26 -14.41
C ASN A 92 -32.53 9.91 -13.62
N ASN A 93 -32.98 11.06 -14.13
CA ASN A 93 -34.35 11.61 -14.08
C ASN A 93 -34.91 12.21 -12.78
N THR A 94 -34.09 12.67 -11.84
CA THR A 94 -34.58 13.60 -10.80
C THR A 94 -33.85 14.92 -10.89
N GLN A 95 -34.61 16.02 -10.80
CA GLN A 95 -34.04 17.37 -10.73
C GLN A 95 -33.33 17.53 -9.38
N ILE A 96 -32.11 17.03 -9.35
CA ILE A 96 -31.18 17.12 -8.25
C ILE A 96 -30.54 18.51 -8.35
N THR A 97 -30.58 19.30 -7.27
CA THR A 97 -29.82 20.55 -7.16
C THR A 97 -28.33 20.21 -7.29
N THR A 98 -27.82 20.39 -8.51
CA THR A 98 -26.54 19.86 -8.99
C THR A 98 -25.35 20.16 -8.07
N ASN A 99 -25.38 21.27 -7.33
CA ASN A 99 -24.26 21.69 -6.48
C ASN A 99 -23.95 20.71 -5.32
N GLU A 100 -24.95 20.28 -4.55
CA GLU A 100 -24.70 19.44 -3.35
C GLU A 100 -24.35 18.00 -3.73
N THR A 101 -24.94 17.49 -4.82
CA THR A 101 -24.60 16.17 -5.34
C THR A 101 -23.21 16.14 -5.96
N ASN A 102 -22.78 17.22 -6.61
CA ASN A 102 -21.41 17.33 -7.12
C ASN A 102 -20.40 17.26 -5.97
N LYS A 103 -20.65 18.00 -4.87
CA LYS A 103 -19.81 17.91 -3.67
C LYS A 103 -19.76 16.51 -3.08
N ILE A 104 -20.90 15.80 -3.01
CA ILE A 104 -20.95 14.42 -2.51
C ILE A 104 -20.21 13.44 -3.44
N ILE A 105 -20.33 13.61 -4.76
CA ILE A 105 -19.60 12.79 -5.75
C ILE A 105 -18.10 13.06 -5.65
N GLU A 106 -17.69 14.33 -5.60
CA GLU A 106 -16.30 14.74 -5.43
C GLU A 106 -15.70 14.21 -4.14
N GLN A 107 -16.44 14.33 -3.02
CA GLN A 107 -16.02 13.78 -1.74
C GLN A 107 -15.85 12.26 -1.83
N ASN A 108 -16.81 11.54 -2.43
CA ASN A 108 -16.70 10.09 -2.61
C ASN A 108 -15.53 9.71 -3.52
N ASN A 109 -15.26 10.47 -4.59
CA ASN A 109 -14.14 10.23 -5.49
C ASN A 109 -12.79 10.52 -4.82
N TYR A 110 -12.70 11.58 -4.02
CA TYR A 110 -11.54 11.90 -3.19
C TYR A 110 -11.30 10.79 -2.16
N THR A 111 -12.35 10.41 -1.43
CA THR A 111 -12.34 9.30 -0.50
C THR A 111 -11.89 7.99 -1.18
N ASN A 112 -12.43 7.63 -2.34
CA ASN A 112 -12.01 6.42 -3.08
C ASN A 112 -10.55 6.48 -3.57
N LYS A 113 -10.06 7.68 -3.91
CA LYS A 113 -8.65 7.90 -4.29
C LYS A 113 -7.70 7.75 -3.10
N HIS A 114 -8.14 8.11 -1.89
CA HIS A 114 -7.28 8.26 -0.71
C HIS A 114 -7.52 7.21 0.39
N LEU A 115 -8.64 6.47 0.39
CA LEU A 115 -8.94 5.34 1.28
C LEU A 115 -8.25 4.04 0.86
N GLN A 116 -7.18 4.12 0.06
CA GLN A 116 -6.20 3.04 0.03
C GLN A 116 -5.42 3.09 1.36
N THR A 117 -6.07 2.55 2.40
CA THR A 117 -5.50 2.30 3.73
C THR A 117 -4.26 1.42 3.59
N LEU A 118 -3.23 1.80 4.35
CA LEU A 118 -1.97 1.11 4.65
C LEU A 118 -2.01 -0.43 4.53
#